data_AF-A0A7R9DAI1-F1
#
_entry.id   AF-A0A7R9DAI1-F1
#
_cell.length_a   1.000
_cell.length_b   1.000
_cell.length_c   1.000
_cell.angle_alpha   90.00
_cell.angle_beta   90.00
_cell.angle_gamma   90.00
#
_symmetry.space_group_name_H-M   'P 1'
#
loop_
_entity.id
_entity.type
_entity.pdbx_description
1 polymer ?
#
loop_
_entity_poly.entity_id
_entity_poly.type
_entity_poly.pdbx_seq_one_letter_code
_entity_poly.pdbx_strand_id
1 'polypeptide(L)'
;MVELVDAECYRLAYEFVCQLLQPSCLPRLPTDKEDHMVLPCRGFCQEFHMGCGSRIPDKLKDMLNCNTFPDYIGTGSCIPKPDLQAQALTPRVCDGVIDCVDMSDETSCSYCPAGSMHCGIGSTCISPNKRCDGSHDCPDGSDEKACLSLAPSMSALTKGSLPATPHQPEFFSKGYVMFNERGHSGKVCTERLNRTVPEPNHETTLRDIASSLCTVLHYQNVSFFRVEKDKEDNVQYVHMEDPTASEIMFVRGPCPSKLVLVVGCSNLKCGLQSLRREGGLNGLGKMAAHGDWPWHVALFKDSVHVCDGTLVSPEWLVTTASCFQG
;
A
#
# COMPACT_ATOMS: atom_id res chain seq x y z
N MET A 1 -2.31 30.94 20.09
CA MET A 1 -1.30 30.29 19.23
C MET A 1 -1.48 28.78 19.19
N VAL A 2 -1.78 28.12 20.32
CA VAL A 2 -2.26 26.71 20.33
C VAL A 2 -3.48 26.53 19.41
N GLU A 3 -4.50 27.40 19.51
CA GLU A 3 -5.66 27.41 18.58
C GLU A 3 -5.33 27.63 17.10
N LEU A 4 -4.18 28.21 16.76
CA LEU A 4 -3.81 28.51 15.35
C LEU A 4 -3.11 27.32 14.69
N VAL A 5 -2.42 26.51 15.51
CA VAL A 5 -1.77 25.26 15.09
C VAL A 5 -2.79 24.12 15.08
N ASP A 6 -3.63 24.01 16.11
CA ASP A 6 -4.66 22.97 16.24
C ASP A 6 -5.86 23.18 15.29
N ALA A 7 -5.92 24.33 14.63
CA ALA A 7 -6.95 24.67 13.66
C ALA A 7 -6.77 24.00 12.28
N GLU A 8 -5.61 23.36 12.03
CA GLU A 8 -5.22 22.76 10.74
C GLU A 8 -5.47 23.66 9.50
N CYS A 9 -5.51 24.98 9.68
CA CYS A 9 -5.83 25.94 8.62
C CYS A 9 -4.74 26.06 7.53
N TYR A 10 -3.54 25.54 7.82
CA TYR A 10 -2.44 25.41 6.87
C TYR A 10 -1.51 24.29 7.34
N ARG A 11 -1.13 23.38 6.43
CA ARG A 11 -0.35 22.15 6.77
C ARG A 11 0.97 22.43 7.50
N LEU A 12 1.64 23.53 7.13
CA LEU A 12 2.91 23.95 7.73
C LEU A 12 2.73 25.08 8.76
N ALA A 13 1.52 25.26 9.31
CA ALA A 13 1.23 26.30 10.30
C ALA A 13 2.12 26.16 11.53
N TYR A 14 2.29 24.94 12.04
CA TYR A 14 3.20 24.65 13.14
C TYR A 14 4.64 25.08 12.81
N GLU A 15 5.16 24.64 11.66
CA GLU A 15 6.54 24.88 11.26
C GLU A 15 6.82 26.36 11.01
N PHE A 16 5.90 27.07 10.37
CA PHE A 16 6.00 28.52 10.18
C PHE A 16 6.01 29.27 11.51
N VAL A 17 5.10 28.93 12.44
CA VAL A 17 5.03 29.56 13.77
C VAL A 17 6.28 29.24 14.60
N CYS A 18 6.79 28.02 14.54
CA CYS A 18 8.04 27.64 15.20
C CYS A 18 9.23 28.43 14.67
N GLN A 19 9.37 28.58 13.35
CA GLN A 19 10.45 29.35 12.74
C GLN A 19 10.36 30.86 13.07
N LEU A 20 9.15 31.37 13.32
CA LEU A 20 8.94 32.75 13.74
C LEU A 20 9.29 32.99 15.22
N LEU A 21 8.94 32.05 16.11
CA LEU A 21 9.16 32.18 17.55
C LEU A 21 10.55 31.73 18.01
N GLN A 22 11.16 30.80 17.28
CA GLN A 22 12.51 30.27 17.51
C GLN A 22 13.28 30.23 16.17
N PRO A 23 13.65 31.40 15.63
CA PRO A 23 14.40 31.47 14.38
C PRO A 23 15.78 30.82 14.52
N SER A 24 16.27 30.25 13.43
CA SER A 24 17.61 29.68 13.39
C SER A 24 18.66 30.80 13.45
N CYS A 25 19.66 30.62 14.32
CA CYS A 25 20.83 31.50 14.38
C CYS A 25 21.96 30.89 13.56
N LEU A 26 22.46 31.61 12.54
CA LEU A 26 23.62 31.17 11.78
C LEU A 26 24.92 31.62 12.48
N PRO A 27 25.94 30.76 12.60
CA PRO A 27 27.24 31.13 13.15
C PRO A 27 28.02 32.04 12.19
N ARG A 28 28.82 32.95 12.77
CA ARG A 28 29.63 33.98 12.11
C ARG A 28 30.31 33.55 10.79
N LEU A 29 30.13 34.35 9.75
CA LEU A 29 31.09 34.49 8.65
C LEU A 29 32.21 35.47 9.07
N PRO A 30 33.45 35.38 8.51
CA PRO A 30 34.63 36.11 9.01
C PRO A 30 34.54 37.64 9.01
N THR A 31 33.52 38.22 8.36
CA THR A 31 33.38 39.66 8.12
C THR A 31 32.35 40.36 8.99
N ASP A 32 31.54 39.63 9.77
CA ASP A 32 30.41 40.22 10.52
C ASP A 32 30.60 40.21 12.03
N LYS A 33 30.13 41.27 12.69
CA LYS A 33 30.38 41.55 14.11
C LYS A 33 29.37 40.90 15.07
N GLU A 34 28.21 40.43 14.60
CA GLU A 34 27.13 39.86 15.42
C GLU A 34 26.49 38.61 14.78
N ASP A 35 25.84 37.78 15.60
CA ASP A 35 25.07 36.62 15.13
C ASP A 35 23.74 37.11 14.53
N HIS A 36 23.33 36.57 13.38
CA HIS A 36 22.12 37.00 12.69
C HIS A 36 21.02 35.93 12.78
N MET A 37 19.83 36.35 13.24
CA MET A 37 18.62 35.54 13.21
C MET A 37 18.07 35.50 11.79
N VAL A 38 17.78 34.30 11.29
CA VAL A 38 17.19 34.11 9.97
C VAL A 38 15.68 33.95 10.10
N LEU A 39 14.92 34.89 9.52
CA LEU A 39 13.47 34.86 9.50
C LEU A 39 12.93 34.03 8.31
N PRO A 40 11.68 33.54 8.39
CA PRO A 40 10.98 32.96 7.24
C PRO A 40 10.95 33.86 6.01
N CYS A 41 10.90 33.27 4.82
CA CYS A 41 10.74 34.06 3.59
C CYS A 41 9.32 34.62 3.44
N ARG A 42 9.19 35.77 2.76
CA ARG A 42 7.92 36.44 2.45
C ARG A 42 6.89 35.52 1.81
N GLY A 43 7.30 34.70 0.83
CA GLY A 43 6.41 33.75 0.17
C GLY A 43 5.79 32.74 1.13
N PHE A 44 6.57 32.25 2.10
CA PHE A 44 6.08 31.29 3.10
C PHE A 44 5.04 31.93 4.04
N CYS A 45 5.26 33.19 4.43
CA CYS A 45 4.29 33.97 5.21
C CYS A 45 2.98 34.20 4.44
N GLN A 46 3.05 34.53 3.16
CA GLN A 46 1.85 34.78 2.33
C GLN A 46 0.99 33.53 2.21
N GLU A 47 1.59 32.35 2.03
CA GLU A 47 0.87 31.08 2.03
C GLU A 47 0.19 30.77 3.36
N PHE A 48 0.90 30.98 4.47
CA PHE A 48 0.32 30.87 5.81
C PHE A 48 -0.89 31.81 5.99
N HIS A 49 -0.77 33.06 5.52
CA HIS A 49 -1.85 34.05 5.60
C HIS A 49 -3.06 33.70 4.73
N MET A 50 -2.89 33.02 3.59
CA MET A 50 -4.00 32.57 2.75
C MET A 50 -4.86 31.52 3.46
N GLY A 51 -4.26 30.61 4.23
CA GLY A 51 -4.99 29.58 4.97
C GLY A 51 -5.49 30.03 6.34
N CYS A 52 -4.61 30.65 7.14
CA CYS A 52 -4.88 30.95 8.55
C CYS A 52 -5.23 32.43 8.82
N GLY A 53 -5.21 33.31 7.82
CA GLY A 53 -5.28 34.77 7.98
C GLY A 53 -6.50 35.28 8.77
N SER A 54 -7.65 34.63 8.60
CA SER A 54 -8.91 34.95 9.30
C SER A 54 -8.93 34.52 10.77
N ARG A 55 -8.00 33.67 11.19
CA ARG A 55 -7.89 33.11 12.54
C ARG A 55 -6.75 33.74 13.36
N ILE A 56 -5.99 34.66 12.77
CA ILE A 56 -4.85 35.32 13.45
C ILE A 56 -5.39 36.30 14.51
N PRO A 57 -5.03 36.13 15.80
CA PRO A 57 -5.40 37.07 16.85
C PRO A 57 -4.81 38.47 16.59
N ASP A 58 -5.55 39.53 16.94
CA ASP A 58 -5.11 40.91 16.70
C ASP A 58 -3.73 41.25 17.28
N LYS A 59 -3.38 40.62 18.42
CA LYS A 59 -2.07 40.78 19.07
C LYS A 59 -0.88 40.27 18.24
N LEU A 60 -1.13 39.41 17.25
CA LEU A 60 -0.08 38.76 16.44
C LEU A 60 -0.04 39.29 15.00
N LYS A 61 -1.00 40.13 14.59
CA LYS A 61 -1.09 40.68 13.22
C LYS A 61 0.13 41.50 12.83
N ASP A 62 0.68 42.28 13.77
CA ASP A 62 1.86 43.11 13.51
C ASP A 62 3.13 42.27 13.35
N MET A 63 3.24 41.13 14.07
CA MET A 63 4.36 40.19 13.96
C MET A 63 4.29 39.31 12.70
N LEU A 64 3.09 39.14 12.14
CA LEU A 64 2.81 38.31 10.96
C LEU A 64 2.64 39.13 9.68
N ASN A 65 3.04 40.41 9.68
CA ASN A 65 2.96 41.24 8.48
C ASN A 65 3.97 40.76 7.42
N CYS A 66 3.51 40.02 6.42
CA CYS A 66 4.38 39.42 5.40
C CYS A 66 5.27 40.42 4.65
N ASN A 67 4.94 41.73 4.65
CA ASN A 67 5.76 42.76 4.01
C ASN A 67 7.10 43.00 4.72
N THR A 68 7.22 42.65 6.00
CA THR A 68 8.46 42.81 6.79
C THR A 68 9.42 41.64 6.60
N PHE A 69 9.01 40.57 5.93
CA PHE A 69 9.85 39.41 5.68
C PHE A 69 10.66 39.56 4.38
N PRO A 70 11.91 39.06 4.35
CA PRO A 70 12.77 39.09 3.16
C PRO A 70 12.28 38.13 2.05
N ASP A 71 12.60 38.47 0.80
CA ASP A 71 12.42 37.58 -0.35
C ASP A 71 13.58 36.60 -0.48
N TYR A 72 13.32 35.42 -1.06
CA TYR A 72 14.35 34.40 -1.26
C TYR A 72 15.30 34.79 -2.40
N ILE A 73 16.57 35.03 -2.08
CA ILE A 73 17.62 35.42 -3.04
C ILE A 73 18.73 34.35 -3.11
N GLY A 74 18.73 33.37 -2.21
CA GLY A 74 19.70 32.27 -2.15
C GLY A 74 19.79 31.64 -0.75
N THR A 75 20.62 30.61 -0.61
CA THR A 75 20.83 29.88 0.66
C THR A 75 21.33 30.84 1.76
N GLY A 76 20.60 30.91 2.88
CA GLY A 76 20.93 31.77 4.02
C GLY A 76 20.31 33.17 4.00
N SER A 77 19.59 33.56 2.95
CA SER A 77 18.88 34.86 2.88
C SER A 77 17.61 34.92 3.75
N CYS A 78 16.86 33.83 3.76
CA CYS A 78 15.68 33.61 4.60
C CYS A 78 15.40 32.11 4.65
N ILE A 79 14.55 31.66 5.57
CA ILE A 79 14.12 30.25 5.63
C ILE A 79 12.96 30.08 4.63
N PRO A 80 13.20 29.47 3.45
CA PRO A 80 12.11 29.24 2.50
C PRO A 80 11.14 28.23 3.09
N LYS A 81 9.94 28.18 2.50
CA LYS A 81 9.05 27.04 2.69
C LYS A 81 9.89 25.76 2.45
N PRO A 82 9.88 24.80 3.37
CA PRO A 82 10.61 23.56 3.17
C PRO A 82 10.12 22.91 1.87
N ASP A 83 11.08 22.53 1.04
CA ASP A 83 10.81 22.10 -0.33
C ASP A 83 9.97 20.82 -0.31
N LEU A 84 8.83 20.86 -1.01
CA LEU A 84 7.85 19.78 -1.04
C LEU A 84 8.39 18.54 -1.76
N GLN A 85 9.58 18.55 -2.36
CA GLN A 85 10.24 17.31 -2.82
C GLN A 85 11.10 16.63 -1.77
N ALA A 86 11.49 17.34 -0.70
CA ALA A 86 12.09 16.73 0.50
C ALA A 86 11.05 16.42 1.59
N GLN A 87 9.80 16.90 1.44
CA GLN A 87 8.75 16.79 2.45
C GLN A 87 7.31 16.49 1.96
N ALA A 88 7.07 16.21 0.68
CA ALA A 88 5.88 15.45 0.28
C ALA A 88 6.20 13.99 0.56
N LEU A 89 6.23 13.55 1.81
CA LEU A 89 5.07 12.96 2.49
C LEU A 89 5.50 12.64 3.94
N THR A 90 6.00 13.60 4.72
CA THR A 90 6.62 13.26 6.03
C THR A 90 5.76 12.46 7.01
N PRO A 91 4.40 12.51 7.03
CA PRO A 91 3.61 11.61 7.86
C PRO A 91 3.17 10.31 7.18
N ARG A 92 3.49 10.10 5.89
CA ARG A 92 3.03 8.97 5.05
C ARG A 92 4.15 8.17 4.37
N VAL A 93 5.37 8.68 4.42
CA VAL A 93 6.58 7.94 4.03
C VAL A 93 7.18 7.36 5.28
N CYS A 94 7.44 6.05 5.25
CA CYS A 94 7.89 5.29 6.41
C CYS A 94 6.92 5.36 7.60
N ASP A 95 5.61 5.49 7.33
CA ASP A 95 4.58 5.50 8.37
C ASP A 95 4.10 4.09 8.73
N GLY A 96 4.61 3.08 8.01
CA GLY A 96 4.26 1.69 8.18
C GLY A 96 2.98 1.28 7.46
N VAL A 97 2.42 2.14 6.60
CA VAL A 97 1.26 1.86 5.74
C VAL A 97 1.69 2.01 4.29
N ILE A 98 1.23 1.09 3.44
CA ILE A 98 1.49 1.20 2.00
C ILE A 98 0.41 2.11 1.40
N ASP A 99 0.79 3.35 1.11
CA ASP A 99 -0.04 4.32 0.40
C ASP A 99 0.23 4.29 -1.12
N CYS A 100 1.47 4.02 -1.52
CA CYS A 100 1.86 3.94 -2.93
C CYS A 100 1.75 2.51 -3.49
N VAL A 101 1.17 2.38 -4.70
CA VAL A 101 1.04 1.08 -5.41
C VAL A 101 2.41 0.41 -5.65
N ASP A 102 3.44 1.22 -5.85
CA ASP A 102 4.82 0.77 -6.10
C ASP A 102 5.67 0.62 -4.82
N MET A 103 5.09 0.86 -3.63
CA MET A 103 5.78 0.83 -2.33
C MET A 103 6.99 1.76 -2.21
N SER A 104 7.04 2.81 -3.03
CA SER A 104 8.13 3.80 -2.97
C SER A 104 8.19 4.55 -1.63
N ASP A 105 7.09 4.58 -0.91
CA ASP A 105 6.91 5.15 0.43
C ASP A 105 7.51 4.31 1.57
N GLU A 106 7.49 2.98 1.47
CA GLU A 106 7.93 2.09 2.56
C GLU A 106 9.23 1.31 2.25
N THR A 107 9.71 1.30 1.01
CA THR A 107 10.89 0.50 0.60
C THR A 107 12.24 1.10 0.97
N SER A 108 12.33 2.41 1.21
CA SER A 108 13.59 3.12 1.53
C SER A 108 13.74 3.47 3.02
N CYS A 109 13.03 2.75 3.90
CA CYS A 109 12.96 3.06 5.32
C CYS A 109 13.98 2.30 6.18
N SER A 110 14.52 2.96 7.22
CA SER A 110 15.56 2.40 8.10
C SER A 110 15.09 1.26 9.03
N TYR A 111 13.79 0.97 9.09
CA TYR A 111 13.24 0.00 10.05
C TYR A 111 13.19 -1.44 9.50
N CYS A 112 13.15 -1.66 8.17
CA CYS A 112 13.23 -3.00 7.58
C CYS A 112 14.67 -3.31 7.14
N PRO A 113 15.25 -4.46 7.55
CA PRO A 113 16.53 -4.89 7.00
C PRO A 113 16.40 -5.22 5.51
N ALA A 114 17.50 -5.02 4.76
CA ALA A 114 17.52 -5.30 3.33
C ALA A 114 17.12 -6.76 3.03
N GLY A 115 16.19 -6.95 2.08
CA GLY A 115 15.67 -8.27 1.70
C GLY A 115 14.62 -8.84 2.65
N SER A 116 14.10 -8.07 3.59
CA SER A 116 12.86 -8.41 4.33
C SER A 116 11.61 -7.95 3.58
N MET A 117 10.47 -8.54 3.93
CA MET A 117 9.15 -8.14 3.42
C MET A 117 8.41 -7.39 4.52
N HIS A 118 7.86 -6.24 4.18
CA HIS A 118 7.04 -5.41 5.06
C HIS A 118 5.59 -5.93 5.10
N CYS A 119 5.01 -6.06 6.29
CA CYS A 119 3.66 -6.59 6.46
C CYS A 119 2.54 -5.67 5.95
N GLY A 120 2.86 -4.46 5.46
CA GLY A 120 1.88 -3.47 5.01
C GLY A 120 1.10 -2.77 6.12
N ILE A 121 1.45 -3.07 7.38
CA ILE A 121 0.89 -2.41 8.56
C ILE A 121 1.94 -2.32 9.66
N GLY A 122 2.15 -1.10 10.17
CA GLY A 122 3.16 -0.81 11.19
C GLY A 122 4.59 -1.00 10.67
N SER A 123 5.55 -1.13 11.59
CA SER A 123 6.96 -1.28 11.24
C SER A 123 7.44 -2.74 11.29
N THR A 124 6.54 -3.71 11.07
CA THR A 124 6.86 -5.14 11.16
C THR A 124 7.32 -5.68 9.82
N CYS A 125 8.49 -6.29 9.82
CA CYS A 125 9.10 -6.89 8.64
C CYS A 125 9.42 -8.37 8.93
N ILE A 126 9.11 -9.23 7.97
CA ILE A 126 9.31 -10.68 8.05
C ILE A 126 10.32 -11.13 6.99
N SER A 127 10.92 -12.31 7.19
CA SER A 127 11.76 -12.91 6.15
C SER A 127 10.90 -13.35 4.96
N PRO A 128 11.39 -13.27 3.70
CA PRO A 128 10.71 -13.84 2.54
C PRO A 128 10.23 -15.29 2.76
N ASN A 129 11.02 -16.08 3.50
CA ASN A 129 10.71 -17.47 3.80
C ASN A 129 9.53 -17.69 4.75
N LYS A 130 9.03 -16.63 5.40
CA LYS A 130 7.85 -16.67 6.26
C LYS A 130 6.53 -16.51 5.50
N ARG A 131 6.56 -16.09 4.24
CA ARG A 131 5.33 -16.03 3.43
C ARG A 131 4.83 -17.44 3.14
N CYS A 132 3.60 -17.74 3.51
CA CYS A 132 2.97 -19.04 3.31
C CYS A 132 3.79 -20.16 3.95
N ASP A 133 4.19 -19.98 5.20
CA ASP A 133 4.91 -20.95 6.01
C ASP A 133 4.01 -21.71 7.01
N GLY A 134 2.73 -21.33 7.09
CA GLY A 134 1.73 -21.88 7.99
C GLY A 134 1.62 -21.16 9.33
N SER A 135 2.41 -20.11 9.56
CA SER A 135 2.44 -19.33 10.80
C SER A 135 2.05 -17.89 10.51
N HIS A 136 1.19 -17.30 11.35
CA HIS A 136 0.90 -15.86 11.26
C HIS A 136 2.04 -15.06 11.89
N ASP A 137 3.02 -14.66 11.09
CA ASP A 137 4.12 -13.79 11.49
C ASP A 137 3.77 -12.30 11.31
N CYS A 138 2.90 -11.95 10.36
CA CYS A 138 2.40 -10.59 10.24
C CYS A 138 1.27 -10.29 11.24
N PRO A 139 1.15 -9.05 11.75
CA PRO A 139 0.11 -8.68 12.73
C PRO A 139 -1.32 -8.91 12.23
N ASP A 140 -1.50 -8.79 10.92
CA ASP A 140 -2.77 -8.98 10.22
C ASP A 140 -2.90 -10.35 9.53
N GLY A 141 -1.89 -11.21 9.69
CA GLY A 141 -1.79 -12.51 9.07
C GLY A 141 -1.75 -12.49 7.54
N SER A 142 -1.34 -11.36 6.92
CA SER A 142 -1.29 -11.21 5.46
C SER A 142 -0.28 -12.14 4.79
N ASP A 143 0.76 -12.54 5.51
CA ASP A 143 1.77 -13.51 5.12
C ASP A 143 1.19 -14.89 4.79
N GLU A 144 0.06 -15.26 5.39
CA GLU A 144 -0.66 -16.51 5.15
C GLU A 144 -1.90 -16.34 4.26
N LYS A 145 -2.07 -15.17 3.63
CA LYS A 145 -3.16 -14.89 2.68
C LYS A 145 -2.64 -14.94 1.25
N ALA A 146 -3.54 -15.29 0.32
CA ALA A 146 -3.27 -15.34 -1.12
C ALA A 146 -2.02 -16.17 -1.50
N CYS A 147 -1.73 -17.25 -0.75
CA CYS A 147 -0.69 -18.22 -1.08
C CYS A 147 -0.94 -18.91 -2.42
N LEU A 148 -2.19 -18.98 -2.82
CA LEU A 148 -2.62 -19.39 -4.14
C LEU A 148 -3.14 -18.16 -4.88
N SER A 149 -2.63 -17.89 -6.08
CA SER A 149 -2.99 -16.72 -6.88
C SER A 149 -3.03 -17.04 -8.38
N LEU A 150 -3.60 -16.12 -9.15
CA LEU A 150 -3.59 -16.16 -10.61
C LEU A 150 -2.61 -15.12 -11.12
N ALA A 151 -1.81 -15.45 -12.13
CA ALA A 151 -0.97 -14.45 -12.81
C ALA A 151 -0.78 -14.79 -14.29
N PRO A 152 -0.64 -13.78 -15.16
CA PRO A 152 -0.40 -14.00 -16.59
C PRO A 152 0.99 -14.56 -16.89
N SER A 153 1.97 -14.38 -15.99
CA SER A 153 3.32 -14.93 -16.09
C SER A 153 4.02 -14.95 -14.74
N MET A 154 5.14 -15.69 -14.62
CA MET A 154 5.97 -15.61 -13.40
C MET A 154 6.60 -14.23 -13.24
N SER A 155 6.97 -13.59 -14.35
CA SER A 155 7.52 -12.23 -14.33
C SER A 155 6.52 -11.20 -13.82
N ALA A 156 5.22 -11.41 -13.98
CA ALA A 156 4.20 -10.50 -13.44
C ALA A 156 4.20 -10.49 -11.91
N LEU A 157 4.61 -11.58 -11.25
CA LEU A 157 4.76 -11.65 -9.79
C LEU A 157 6.08 -11.06 -9.29
N THR A 158 7.05 -10.83 -10.17
CA THR A 158 8.41 -10.36 -9.82
C THR A 158 8.78 -9.01 -10.44
N LYS A 159 7.83 -8.33 -11.08
CA LYS A 159 7.98 -6.93 -11.51
C LYS A 159 8.01 -6.04 -10.26
N GLY A 160 9.21 -5.82 -9.75
CA GLY A 160 9.47 -5.23 -8.45
C GLY A 160 10.41 -6.16 -7.70
N SER A 161 11.61 -5.69 -7.37
CA SER A 161 12.65 -6.44 -6.69
C SER A 161 12.14 -7.12 -5.40
N LEU A 162 11.95 -8.45 -5.45
CA LEU A 162 11.34 -9.29 -4.40
C LEU A 162 9.91 -8.82 -4.02
N PRO A 163 9.04 -9.69 -3.47
CA PRO A 163 7.83 -9.20 -2.85
C PRO A 163 8.24 -8.32 -1.66
N ALA A 164 8.22 -7.00 -1.82
CA ALA A 164 8.45 -6.06 -0.73
C ALA A 164 7.39 -6.19 0.36
N THR A 165 6.28 -6.90 0.07
CA THR A 165 5.19 -7.17 1.01
C THR A 165 4.44 -8.49 0.70
N PRO A 166 3.70 -9.06 1.67
CA PRO A 166 2.66 -10.06 1.42
C PRO A 166 1.50 -9.60 0.54
N HIS A 167 1.14 -8.31 0.58
CA HIS A 167 -0.01 -7.78 -0.17
C HIS A 167 0.25 -7.75 -1.68
N GLN A 168 -0.61 -8.38 -2.48
CA GLN A 168 -0.46 -8.30 -3.94
C GLN A 168 -0.94 -6.95 -4.45
N PRO A 169 -0.11 -6.19 -5.21
CA PRO A 169 -0.51 -4.90 -5.77
C PRO A 169 -1.52 -5.07 -6.92
N GLU A 170 -1.50 -6.22 -7.59
CA GLU A 170 -2.38 -6.52 -8.72
C GLU A 170 -3.15 -7.83 -8.50
N PHE A 171 -4.48 -7.74 -8.58
CA PHE A 171 -5.37 -8.89 -8.57
C PHE A 171 -5.71 -9.31 -10.00
N PHE A 172 -5.33 -10.53 -10.38
CA PHE A 172 -5.72 -11.08 -11.67
C PHE A 172 -6.95 -11.97 -11.53
N SER A 173 -7.96 -11.71 -12.37
CA SER A 173 -9.13 -12.58 -12.49
C SER A 173 -8.87 -13.82 -13.34
N LYS A 174 -7.75 -13.87 -14.07
CA LYS A 174 -7.39 -14.99 -14.94
C LYS A 174 -5.88 -15.12 -15.06
N GLY A 175 -5.39 -16.34 -15.19
CA GLY A 175 -3.97 -16.61 -15.37
C GLY A 175 -3.58 -18.05 -15.13
N TYR A 176 -2.27 -18.30 -15.12
CA TYR A 176 -1.71 -19.53 -14.59
C TYR A 176 -1.95 -19.58 -13.09
N VAL A 177 -2.22 -20.79 -12.57
CA VAL A 177 -2.32 -21.01 -11.13
C VAL A 177 -0.91 -20.99 -10.55
N MET A 178 -0.69 -20.02 -9.67
CA MET A 178 0.58 -19.78 -8.99
C MET A 178 0.42 -20.14 -7.51
N PHE A 179 1.38 -20.87 -6.97
CA PHE A 179 1.44 -21.19 -5.56
C PHE A 179 2.71 -20.61 -4.96
N ASN A 180 2.58 -20.00 -3.78
CA ASN A 180 3.69 -19.54 -2.96
C ASN A 180 3.79 -20.42 -1.72
N GLU A 181 5.00 -20.92 -1.48
CA GLU A 181 5.34 -21.66 -0.27
C GLU A 181 6.65 -21.09 0.26
N ARG A 182 6.69 -20.67 1.53
CA ARG A 182 7.90 -20.13 2.17
C ARG A 182 8.62 -19.12 1.27
N GLY A 183 7.88 -18.17 0.70
CA GLY A 183 8.38 -17.10 -0.17
C GLY A 183 8.73 -17.49 -1.61
N HIS A 184 8.62 -18.76 -2.00
CA HIS A 184 8.94 -19.19 -3.35
C HIS A 184 7.67 -19.45 -4.14
N SER A 185 7.50 -18.72 -5.24
CA SER A 185 6.37 -18.89 -6.14
C SER A 185 6.70 -19.86 -7.27
N GLY A 186 5.72 -20.66 -7.69
CA GLY A 186 5.83 -21.53 -8.85
C GLY A 186 4.48 -21.84 -9.49
N LYS A 187 4.51 -22.23 -10.77
CA LYS A 187 3.31 -22.64 -11.52
C LYS A 187 2.88 -24.05 -11.14
N VAL A 188 1.58 -24.28 -11.02
CA VAL A 188 1.03 -25.61 -10.75
C VAL A 188 1.07 -26.49 -12.00
N CYS A 189 1.90 -27.54 -11.95
CA CYS A 189 2.06 -28.56 -12.98
C CYS A 189 1.01 -29.67 -12.80
N THR A 190 0.37 -30.10 -13.90
CA THR A 190 -0.71 -31.12 -13.87
C THR A 190 -0.23 -32.54 -14.19
N GLU A 191 1.08 -32.73 -14.40
CA GLU A 191 1.64 -34.02 -14.85
C GLU A 191 1.42 -35.16 -13.85
N ARG A 192 1.58 -34.90 -12.54
CA ARG A 192 1.35 -35.92 -11.50
C ARG A 192 -0.13 -36.19 -11.26
N LEU A 193 -0.98 -35.18 -11.44
CA LEU A 193 -2.44 -35.30 -11.29
C LEU A 193 -3.02 -36.29 -12.31
N ASN A 194 -2.50 -36.31 -13.55
CA ASN A 194 -2.87 -37.28 -14.59
C ASN A 194 -2.61 -38.74 -14.16
N ARG A 195 -1.64 -38.97 -13.27
CA ARG A 195 -1.28 -40.33 -12.82
C ARG A 195 -2.09 -40.79 -11.60
N THR A 196 -2.55 -39.85 -10.78
CA THR A 196 -3.26 -40.15 -9.52
C THR A 196 -4.77 -40.25 -9.69
N VAL A 197 -5.34 -39.53 -10.67
CA VAL A 197 -6.80 -39.47 -10.89
C VAL A 197 -7.18 -40.24 -12.16
N PRO A 198 -8.06 -41.26 -12.09
CA PRO A 198 -8.58 -41.96 -13.27
C PRO A 198 -9.35 -41.05 -14.23
N GLU A 199 -9.26 -41.33 -15.53
CA GLU A 199 -9.81 -40.54 -16.64
C GLU A 199 -11.28 -40.04 -16.53
N PRO A 200 -12.28 -40.72 -15.92
CA PRO A 200 -13.61 -40.12 -15.78
C PRO A 200 -13.68 -38.98 -14.76
N ASN A 201 -12.73 -38.91 -13.82
CA ASN A 201 -12.77 -37.95 -12.71
C ASN A 201 -11.78 -36.79 -12.89
N HIS A 202 -10.95 -36.82 -13.93
CA HIS A 202 -9.91 -35.82 -14.10
C HIS A 202 -10.49 -34.40 -14.28
N GLU A 203 -11.48 -34.27 -15.16
CA GLU A 203 -12.11 -32.99 -15.44
C GLU A 203 -12.90 -32.45 -14.24
N THR A 204 -13.55 -33.35 -13.47
CA THR A 204 -14.26 -32.97 -12.25
C THR A 204 -13.30 -32.47 -11.18
N THR A 205 -12.16 -33.15 -10.97
CA THR A 205 -11.14 -32.73 -10.01
C THR A 205 -10.55 -31.37 -10.38
N LEU A 206 -10.25 -31.14 -11.67
CA LEU A 206 -9.76 -29.83 -12.13
C LEU A 206 -10.80 -28.72 -11.94
N ARG A 207 -12.08 -29.03 -12.15
CA ARG A 207 -13.18 -28.10 -11.90
C ARG A 207 -13.29 -27.76 -10.41
N ASP A 208 -13.15 -28.74 -9.53
CA ASP A 208 -13.23 -28.56 -8.07
C ASP A 208 -12.05 -27.73 -7.55
N ILE A 209 -10.84 -27.96 -8.08
CA ILE A 209 -9.66 -27.13 -7.80
C ILE A 209 -9.90 -25.69 -8.26
N ALA A 210 -10.39 -25.50 -9.49
CA ALA A 210 -10.67 -24.17 -10.03
C ALA A 210 -11.76 -23.44 -9.22
N SER A 211 -12.80 -24.17 -8.79
CA SER A 211 -13.88 -23.63 -7.96
C SER A 211 -13.38 -23.21 -6.58
N SER A 212 -12.58 -24.07 -5.94
CA SER A 212 -11.95 -23.78 -4.65
C SER A 212 -11.02 -22.58 -4.74
N LEU A 213 -10.18 -22.53 -5.79
CA LEU A 213 -9.30 -21.40 -6.09
C LEU A 213 -10.09 -20.09 -6.25
N CYS A 214 -11.09 -20.07 -7.12
CA CYS A 214 -11.88 -18.85 -7.35
C CYS A 214 -12.58 -18.41 -6.06
N THR A 215 -13.06 -19.34 -5.24
CA THR A 215 -13.70 -19.02 -3.95
C THR A 215 -12.71 -18.41 -2.96
N VAL A 216 -11.50 -18.96 -2.86
CA VAL A 216 -10.40 -18.43 -2.02
C VAL A 216 -9.97 -17.04 -2.49
N LEU A 217 -9.98 -16.80 -3.81
CA LEU A 217 -9.72 -15.50 -4.42
C LEU A 217 -10.95 -14.56 -4.40
N HIS A 218 -12.00 -14.90 -3.66
CA HIS A 218 -13.22 -14.11 -3.50
C HIS A 218 -14.06 -13.90 -4.77
N TYR A 219 -13.95 -14.77 -5.76
CA TYR A 219 -14.85 -14.80 -6.92
C TYR A 219 -16.03 -15.74 -6.69
N GLN A 220 -17.17 -15.46 -7.33
CA GLN A 220 -18.36 -16.30 -7.23
C GLN A 220 -18.33 -17.47 -8.22
N ASN A 221 -17.77 -17.26 -9.40
CA ASN A 221 -17.91 -18.18 -10.53
C ASN A 221 -16.57 -18.49 -11.20
N VAL A 222 -16.41 -19.73 -11.66
CA VAL A 222 -15.33 -20.12 -12.57
C VAL A 222 -15.76 -19.78 -14.00
N SER A 223 -15.05 -18.89 -14.68
CA SER A 223 -15.33 -18.58 -16.08
C SER A 223 -14.80 -19.67 -17.03
N PHE A 224 -13.60 -20.19 -16.75
CA PHE A 224 -12.99 -21.30 -17.48
C PHE A 224 -11.86 -21.92 -16.67
N PHE A 225 -11.55 -23.18 -16.96
CA PHE A 225 -10.32 -23.85 -16.53
C PHE A 225 -9.81 -24.70 -17.69
N ARG A 226 -8.49 -24.78 -17.87
CA ARG A 226 -7.86 -25.61 -18.90
C ARG A 226 -6.40 -25.86 -18.58
N VAL A 227 -5.85 -26.93 -19.16
CA VAL A 227 -4.43 -27.22 -19.11
C VAL A 227 -3.78 -26.66 -20.37
N GLU A 228 -2.76 -25.82 -20.19
CA GLU A 228 -1.97 -25.27 -21.30
C GLU A 228 -0.51 -25.68 -21.16
N LYS A 229 0.22 -25.66 -22.29
CA LYS A 229 1.66 -25.83 -22.28
C LYS A 229 2.32 -24.48 -21.98
N ASP A 230 3.11 -24.43 -20.91
CA ASP A 230 3.86 -23.25 -20.53
C ASP A 230 4.90 -22.89 -21.61
N LYS A 231 4.90 -21.62 -21.98
CA LYS A 231 5.81 -21.04 -22.97
C LYS A 231 6.98 -20.30 -22.33
N GLU A 232 6.92 -20.04 -21.02
CA GLU A 232 8.02 -19.43 -20.30
C GLU A 232 9.17 -20.43 -20.05
N ASP A 233 10.38 -19.90 -20.00
CA ASP A 233 11.60 -20.63 -19.71
C ASP A 233 12.12 -20.24 -18.32
N ASN A 234 12.87 -21.15 -17.69
CA ASN A 234 13.41 -20.98 -16.34
C ASN A 234 12.36 -20.69 -15.25
N VAL A 235 11.20 -21.34 -15.35
CA VAL A 235 10.10 -21.25 -14.39
C VAL A 235 10.21 -22.33 -13.32
N GLN A 236 9.92 -21.98 -12.08
CA GLN A 236 9.73 -22.92 -10.99
C GLN A 236 8.33 -23.53 -11.05
N TYR A 237 8.23 -24.83 -10.82
CA TYR A 237 6.96 -25.55 -10.82
C TYR A 237 6.69 -26.22 -9.48
N VAL A 238 5.40 -26.35 -9.17
CA VAL A 238 4.90 -27.10 -8.03
C VAL A 238 3.94 -28.17 -8.50
N HIS A 239 3.85 -29.26 -7.76
CA HIS A 239 2.94 -30.37 -8.01
C HIS A 239 1.96 -30.48 -6.85
N MET A 240 0.69 -30.70 -7.16
CA MET A 240 -0.31 -31.03 -6.14
C MET A 240 -0.15 -32.50 -5.74
N GLU A 241 0.05 -32.75 -4.45
CA GLU A 241 -0.02 -34.08 -3.85
C GLU A 241 -1.40 -34.26 -3.21
N ASP A 242 -2.05 -35.37 -3.57
CA ASP A 242 -3.38 -35.77 -3.10
C ASP A 242 -4.44 -34.65 -3.08
N PRO A 243 -5.08 -34.36 -4.23
CA PRO A 243 -6.12 -33.33 -4.32
C PRO A 243 -7.40 -33.68 -3.52
N THR A 244 -7.49 -34.90 -2.97
CA THR A 244 -8.66 -35.36 -2.19
C THR A 244 -8.45 -35.24 -0.68
N ALA A 245 -7.24 -34.90 -0.23
CA ALA A 245 -6.94 -34.65 1.17
C ALA A 245 -7.67 -33.40 1.69
N SER A 246 -7.87 -33.33 3.02
CA SER A 246 -8.46 -32.16 3.68
C SER A 246 -7.59 -30.90 3.57
N GLU A 247 -6.30 -31.07 3.30
CA GLU A 247 -5.33 -30.01 3.03
C GLU A 247 -4.53 -30.37 1.78
N ILE A 248 -4.53 -29.48 0.79
CA ILE A 248 -3.80 -29.70 -0.47
C ILE A 248 -2.32 -29.42 -0.20
N MET A 249 -1.48 -30.44 -0.36
CA MET A 249 -0.03 -30.30 -0.29
C MET A 249 0.54 -29.95 -1.66
N PHE A 250 1.47 -29.00 -1.70
CA PHE A 250 2.20 -28.64 -2.90
C PHE A 250 3.67 -28.96 -2.71
N VAL A 251 4.26 -29.70 -3.66
CA VAL A 251 5.66 -30.08 -3.62
C VAL A 251 6.39 -29.51 -4.83
N ARG A 252 7.50 -28.82 -4.57
CA ARG A 252 8.35 -28.26 -5.62
C ARG A 252 8.99 -29.37 -6.44
N GLY A 253 9.02 -29.22 -7.75
CA GLY A 253 9.67 -30.20 -8.62
C GLY A 253 9.66 -29.80 -10.08
N PRO A 254 10.51 -30.42 -10.92
CA PRO A 254 10.54 -30.14 -12.35
C PRO A 254 9.22 -30.55 -13.01
N CYS A 255 8.84 -29.86 -14.09
CA CYS A 255 7.68 -30.19 -14.92
C CYS A 255 8.14 -30.38 -16.39
N PRO A 256 8.67 -31.57 -16.76
CA PRO A 256 9.18 -31.82 -18.11
C PRO A 256 8.12 -31.65 -19.20
N SER A 257 6.86 -31.99 -18.90
CA SER A 257 5.73 -31.81 -19.81
C SER A 257 5.41 -30.34 -20.09
N LYS A 258 5.80 -29.42 -19.19
CA LYS A 258 5.38 -28.02 -19.13
C LYS A 258 3.85 -27.86 -19.14
N LEU A 259 3.07 -28.86 -18.73
CA LEU A 259 1.61 -28.77 -18.67
C LEU A 259 1.17 -28.13 -17.35
N VAL A 260 0.54 -26.96 -17.45
CA VAL A 260 0.15 -26.13 -16.31
C VAL A 260 -1.34 -25.78 -16.34
N LEU A 261 -1.92 -25.61 -15.16
CA LEU A 261 -3.32 -25.24 -15.02
C LEU A 261 -3.51 -23.73 -15.20
N VAL A 262 -4.48 -23.36 -16.04
CA VAL A 262 -4.91 -21.99 -16.28
C VAL A 262 -6.37 -21.87 -15.87
N VAL A 263 -6.68 -20.90 -15.02
CA VAL A 263 -8.03 -20.66 -14.51
C VAL A 263 -8.42 -19.20 -14.74
N GLY A 264 -9.69 -18.99 -15.09
CA GLY A 264 -10.35 -17.70 -15.08
C GLY A 264 -11.52 -17.73 -14.11
N CYS A 265 -11.61 -16.69 -13.28
CA CYS A 265 -12.69 -16.44 -12.35
C CYS A 265 -13.50 -15.22 -12.79
N SER A 266 -14.76 -15.17 -12.39
CA SER A 266 -15.69 -14.09 -12.73
C SER A 266 -16.56 -13.74 -11.52
N ASN A 267 -17.12 -12.52 -11.55
CA ASN A 267 -17.95 -11.96 -10.48
C ASN A 267 -17.21 -11.90 -9.13
N LEU A 268 -16.28 -10.96 -9.03
CA LEU A 268 -15.59 -10.67 -7.77
C LEU A 268 -16.62 -10.26 -6.71
N LYS A 269 -16.58 -10.88 -5.53
CA LYS A 269 -17.39 -10.50 -4.38
C LYS A 269 -16.86 -9.18 -3.82
N CYS A 270 -17.72 -8.17 -3.73
CA CYS A 270 -17.43 -6.93 -3.03
C CYS A 270 -17.91 -6.98 -1.58
N GLY A 271 -17.51 -6.00 -0.76
CA GLY A 271 -17.97 -5.87 0.63
C GLY A 271 -17.26 -6.78 1.64
N LEU A 272 -16.14 -7.40 1.27
CA LEU A 272 -15.32 -8.21 2.17
C LEU A 272 -14.18 -7.37 2.77
N GLN A 273 -14.02 -7.44 4.10
CA GLN A 273 -12.94 -6.74 4.81
C GLN A 273 -11.63 -7.53 4.68
N SER A 274 -10.53 -6.87 4.34
CA SER A 274 -9.23 -7.54 4.09
C SER A 274 -8.58 -8.11 5.36
N LEU A 275 -8.93 -7.60 6.54
CA LEU A 275 -8.20 -7.91 7.79
C LEU A 275 -8.97 -8.71 8.84
N ARG A 276 -10.28 -8.98 8.65
CA ARG A 276 -11.07 -9.71 9.65
C ARG A 276 -11.60 -11.04 9.12
N ARG A 277 -11.28 -12.11 9.86
CA ARG A 277 -12.00 -13.38 9.85
C ARG A 277 -13.39 -13.17 10.48
N GLU A 278 -14.38 -13.98 10.11
CA GLU A 278 -15.84 -13.88 10.39
C GLU A 278 -16.31 -13.62 11.86
N GLY A 279 -15.43 -13.34 12.81
CA GLY A 279 -15.77 -12.89 14.16
C GLY A 279 -16.03 -11.38 14.19
N GLY A 280 -17.30 -10.99 14.24
CA GLY A 280 -17.77 -9.61 14.33
C GLY A 280 -17.17 -8.79 15.48
N LEU A 281 -17.47 -7.49 15.46
CA LEU A 281 -17.04 -6.48 16.43
C LEU A 281 -17.28 -6.90 17.90
N ASN A 282 -16.26 -7.44 18.55
CA ASN A 282 -16.15 -7.34 20.01
C ASN A 282 -15.63 -5.93 20.35
N GLY A 283 -16.57 -4.97 20.40
CA GLY A 283 -16.35 -3.65 21.01
C GLY A 283 -16.59 -2.46 20.08
N LEU A 284 -17.59 -1.64 20.43
CA LEU A 284 -17.93 -0.33 19.86
C LEU A 284 -16.90 0.79 20.16
N GLY A 285 -15.64 0.44 20.47
CA GLY A 285 -14.65 1.39 21.01
C GLY A 285 -13.29 1.42 20.30
N LYS A 286 -13.10 0.67 19.21
CA LYS A 286 -11.83 0.69 18.47
C LYS A 286 -11.93 1.64 17.28
N MET A 287 -11.01 2.60 17.17
CA MET A 287 -10.83 3.40 15.95
C MET A 287 -10.59 2.46 14.76
N ALA A 288 -11.12 2.81 13.59
CA ALA A 288 -10.92 2.03 12.37
C ALA A 288 -9.42 1.96 12.05
N ALA A 289 -8.92 0.76 11.77
CA ALA A 289 -7.56 0.52 11.32
C ALA A 289 -7.51 0.48 9.79
N HIS A 290 -6.29 0.59 9.23
CA HIS A 290 -6.04 0.31 7.82
C HIS A 290 -6.68 -1.04 7.43
N GLY A 291 -7.29 -1.16 6.26
CA GLY A 291 -7.93 -2.41 5.79
C GLY A 291 -9.27 -2.83 6.45
N ASP A 292 -9.76 -2.13 7.48
CA ASP A 292 -11.12 -2.35 8.02
C ASP A 292 -12.22 -1.96 7.01
N TRP A 293 -11.94 -0.94 6.18
CA TRP A 293 -12.85 -0.42 5.17
C TRP A 293 -12.14 -0.26 3.82
N PRO A 294 -11.83 -1.37 3.11
CA PRO A 294 -11.05 -1.33 1.86
C PRO A 294 -11.69 -0.49 0.74
N TRP A 295 -13.00 -0.28 0.82
CA TRP A 295 -13.76 0.53 -0.15
C TRP A 295 -13.86 2.00 0.23
N HIS A 296 -13.39 2.43 1.41
CA HIS A 296 -13.45 3.83 1.79
C HIS A 296 -12.36 4.63 1.06
N VAL A 297 -12.74 5.79 0.50
CA VAL A 297 -11.83 6.69 -0.21
C VAL A 297 -12.07 8.12 0.24
N ALA A 298 -10.98 8.88 0.37
CA ALA A 298 -11.01 10.31 0.67
C ALA A 298 -10.68 11.11 -0.61
N LEU A 299 -11.49 12.12 -0.92
CA LEU A 299 -11.35 12.98 -2.09
C LEU A 299 -10.70 14.30 -1.69
N PHE A 300 -9.64 14.67 -2.41
CA PHE A 300 -8.88 15.89 -2.17
C PHE A 300 -8.91 16.81 -3.40
N LYS A 301 -9.06 18.13 -3.18
CA LYS A 301 -8.91 19.19 -4.19
C LYS A 301 -7.83 20.14 -3.70
N ASP A 302 -6.79 20.37 -4.50
CA ASP A 302 -5.64 21.22 -4.14
C ASP A 302 -5.03 20.88 -2.76
N SER A 303 -4.90 19.57 -2.47
CA SER A 303 -4.42 19.03 -1.18
C SER A 303 -5.33 19.26 0.03
N VAL A 304 -6.55 19.76 -0.17
CA VAL A 304 -7.57 19.93 0.87
C VAL A 304 -8.60 18.80 0.74
N HIS A 305 -8.91 18.12 1.85
CA HIS A 305 -10.00 17.14 1.89
C HIS A 305 -11.32 17.83 1.61
N VAL A 306 -12.09 17.29 0.66
CA VAL A 306 -13.39 17.85 0.26
C VAL A 306 -14.52 16.96 0.73
N CYS A 307 -14.38 15.65 0.50
CA CYS A 307 -15.44 14.67 0.71
C CYS A 307 -14.89 13.26 0.82
N ASP A 308 -15.73 12.36 1.31
CA ASP A 308 -15.48 10.92 1.27
C ASP A 308 -16.26 10.25 0.13
N GLY A 309 -15.86 9.05 -0.21
CA GLY A 309 -16.51 8.20 -1.19
C GLY A 309 -16.42 6.73 -0.84
N THR A 310 -17.08 5.92 -1.66
CA THR A 310 -17.04 4.46 -1.58
C THR A 310 -16.71 3.88 -2.95
N LEU A 311 -15.67 3.06 -3.00
CA LEU A 311 -15.28 2.30 -4.19
C LEU A 311 -16.35 1.23 -4.47
N VAL A 312 -16.92 1.27 -5.68
CA VAL A 312 -17.92 0.29 -6.13
C VAL A 312 -17.39 -0.63 -7.23
N SER A 313 -16.32 -0.22 -7.89
CA SER A 313 -15.55 -1.03 -8.84
C SER A 313 -14.12 -0.50 -8.96
N PRO A 314 -13.20 -1.19 -9.66
CA PRO A 314 -11.81 -0.73 -9.83
C PRO A 314 -11.66 0.68 -10.42
N GLU A 315 -12.65 1.15 -11.19
CA GLU A 315 -12.60 2.45 -11.89
C GLU A 315 -13.75 3.39 -11.49
N TRP A 316 -14.61 2.97 -10.56
CA TRP A 316 -15.79 3.75 -10.18
C TRP A 316 -15.90 3.90 -8.68
N LEU A 317 -16.09 5.15 -8.26
CA LEU A 317 -16.42 5.54 -6.89
C LEU A 317 -17.80 6.20 -6.84
N VAL A 318 -18.47 6.07 -5.72
CA VAL A 318 -19.71 6.77 -5.40
C VAL A 318 -19.43 7.81 -4.32
N THR A 319 -19.89 9.04 -4.53
CA THR A 319 -19.81 10.13 -3.56
C THR A 319 -21.04 11.04 -3.73
N THR A 320 -21.14 12.11 -2.94
CA THR A 320 -22.27 13.05 -3.01
C THR A 320 -22.04 14.12 -4.08
N ALA A 321 -23.09 14.50 -4.82
CA ALA A 321 -22.97 15.51 -5.89
C ALA A 321 -22.56 16.90 -5.37
N SER A 322 -22.89 17.22 -4.12
CA SER A 322 -22.49 18.46 -3.43
C SER A 322 -20.98 18.63 -3.33
N CYS A 323 -20.19 17.55 -3.37
CA CYS A 323 -18.73 17.60 -3.34
C CYS A 323 -18.11 18.33 -4.54
N PHE A 324 -18.86 18.46 -5.64
CA PHE A 324 -18.40 19.09 -6.89
C PHE A 324 -19.12 20.42 -7.18
N GLN A 325 -19.94 20.89 -6.24
CA GLN A 325 -20.61 22.19 -6.34
C GLN A 325 -19.75 23.24 -5.63
N GLY A 326 -18.69 23.70 -6.31
CA GLY A 326 -17.71 24.66 -5.78
C GLY A 326 -16.63 25.04 -6.79
#